data_AF-A0A561BKC4-F1
#
_entry.id   AF-A0A561BKC4-F1
#
_cell.length_a   1.000
_cell.length_b   1.000
_cell.length_c   1.000
_cell.angle_alpha   90.00
_cell.angle_beta   90.00
_cell.angle_gamma   90.00
#
_symmetry.space_group_name_H-M   'P 1'
#
loop_
_entity.id
_entity.type
_entity.pdbx_description
1 polymer ?
#
loop_
_entity_poly.entity_id
_entity_poly.type
_entity_poly.pdbx_seq_one_letter_code
_entity_poly.pdbx_strand_id
1 'polypeptide(L)'
;MKSLGLLRVVAAAHVAAVFLQPVLAGVYLNGSGTAIRMHEPTGFVVAMLGLAQILAAVVWWRSGGRFAAVPAATLILLAVGFQLGMGYSRQLAVHIPLGIAIVASSIAFTLFVFRATATTRARRTEVAA
;
A
#
# COMPACT_ATOMS: atom_id res chain seq x y z
N MET A 1 -14.49 -13.40 7.29
CA MET A 1 -13.27 -14.03 6.71
C MET A 1 -13.02 -13.62 5.25
N LYS A 2 -14.02 -13.71 4.36
CA LYS A 2 -13.87 -13.35 2.93
C LYS A 2 -13.37 -11.90 2.71
N SER A 3 -13.93 -10.92 3.41
CA SER A 3 -13.54 -9.49 3.31
C SER A 3 -12.09 -9.21 3.74
N LEU A 4 -11.61 -9.88 4.80
CA LEU A 4 -10.20 -9.81 5.20
C LEU A 4 -9.27 -10.48 4.17
N GLY A 5 -9.70 -11.59 3.56
CA GLY A 5 -8.98 -12.22 2.47
C GLY A 5 -8.81 -11.29 1.27
N LEU A 6 -9.89 -10.61 0.86
CA LEU A 6 -9.85 -9.59 -0.19
C LEU A 6 -8.85 -8.48 0.14
N LEU A 7 -8.94 -7.90 1.35
CA LEU A 7 -8.02 -6.84 1.77
C LEU A 7 -6.56 -7.29 1.76
N ARG A 8 -6.27 -8.55 2.09
CA ARG A 8 -4.91 -9.11 2.03
C ARG A 8 -4.38 -9.23 0.61
N VAL A 9 -5.20 -9.73 -0.32
CA VAL A 9 -4.82 -9.85 -1.72
C VAL A 9 -4.52 -8.46 -2.30
N VAL A 10 -5.39 -7.49 -2.03
CA VAL A 10 -5.20 -6.11 -2.48
C VAL A 10 -3.96 -5.49 -1.83
N ALA A 11 -3.75 -5.65 -0.53
CA ALA A 11 -2.57 -5.13 0.17
C ALA A 11 -1.27 -5.76 -0.34
N ALA A 12 -1.26 -7.07 -0.62
CA ALA A 12 -0.11 -7.77 -1.19
C ALA A 12 0.21 -7.28 -2.61
N ALA A 13 -0.81 -7.11 -3.47
CA ALA A 13 -0.63 -6.54 -4.79
C ALA A 13 -0.12 -5.09 -4.73
N HIS A 14 -0.71 -4.29 -3.84
CA HIS A 14 -0.34 -2.88 -3.66
C HIS A 14 1.11 -2.73 -3.18
N VAL A 15 1.51 -3.48 -2.13
CA VAL A 15 2.89 -3.40 -1.63
C VAL A 15 3.90 -3.92 -2.65
N ALA A 16 3.57 -4.95 -3.44
CA ALA A 16 4.44 -5.44 -4.52
C ALA A 16 4.65 -4.37 -5.61
N ALA A 17 3.58 -3.69 -6.03
CA ALA A 17 3.67 -2.58 -6.99
C ALA A 17 4.48 -1.40 -6.42
N VAL A 18 4.30 -1.07 -5.14
CA VAL A 18 5.08 -0.03 -4.43
C VAL A 18 6.57 -0.41 -4.34
N PHE A 19 6.91 -1.68 -4.13
CA PHE A 19 8.30 -2.17 -4.13
C PHE A 19 8.97 -2.08 -5.50
N LEU A 20 8.21 -2.24 -6.58
CA LEU A 20 8.73 -2.13 -7.94
C LEU A 20 9.13 -0.69 -8.29
N GLN A 21 8.46 0.31 -7.71
CA GLN A 21 8.72 1.74 -7.97
C GLN A 21 10.18 2.17 -7.77
N PRO A 22 10.83 1.95 -6.61
CA PRO A 22 12.22 2.34 -6.39
C PRO A 22 13.20 1.57 -7.28
N VAL A 23 12.89 0.33 -7.69
CA VAL A 23 13.71 -0.42 -8.65
C VAL A 23 13.68 0.28 -10.01
N LEU A 24 12.49 0.59 -10.53
CA LEU A 24 12.34 1.29 -11.80
C LEU A 24 12.94 2.70 -11.76
N ALA A 25 12.77 3.41 -10.64
CA ALA A 25 13.38 4.72 -10.42
C ALA A 25 14.91 4.64 -10.41
N GLY A 26 15.49 3.65 -9.72
CA GLY A 26 16.93 3.42 -9.68
C GLY A 26 17.50 3.11 -11.07
N VAL A 27 16.84 2.26 -11.85
CA VAL A 27 17.24 1.95 -13.23
C VAL A 27 17.16 3.20 -14.13
N TYR A 28 16.15 4.05 -13.94
CA TYR A 28 16.04 5.33 -14.65
C TYR A 28 17.16 6.30 -14.26
N LEU A 29 17.43 6.46 -12.96
CA LEU A 29 18.52 7.30 -12.46
C LEU A 29 19.91 6.80 -12.89
N ASN A 30 20.04 5.51 -13.19
CA ASN A 30 21.23 4.91 -13.80
C ASN A 30 21.33 5.13 -15.32
N GLY A 31 20.50 6.01 -15.90
CA GLY A 31 20.59 6.44 -17.30
C GLY A 31 19.67 5.70 -18.28
N SER A 32 18.84 4.75 -17.82
CA SER A 32 17.92 4.04 -18.71
C SER A 32 16.61 4.80 -18.93
N GLY A 33 16.52 5.51 -20.05
CA GLY A 33 15.30 6.20 -20.47
C GLY A 33 14.11 5.28 -20.79
N THR A 34 14.30 3.96 -20.82
CA THR A 34 13.19 2.99 -20.96
C THR A 34 12.47 2.77 -19.63
N ALA A 35 13.17 2.89 -18.51
CA ALA A 35 12.62 2.61 -17.19
C ALA A 35 11.59 3.65 -16.75
N ILE A 36 11.70 4.91 -17.19
CA ILE A 36 10.67 5.93 -16.90
C ILE A 36 9.31 5.57 -17.54
N ARG A 37 9.34 4.94 -18.73
CA ARG A 37 8.13 4.45 -19.42
C ARG A 37 7.44 3.30 -18.70
N MET A 38 8.10 2.68 -17.73
CA MET A 38 7.52 1.67 -16.85
C MET A 38 7.20 2.25 -15.46
N HIS A 39 8.06 3.11 -14.94
CA HIS A 39 7.91 3.76 -13.63
C HIS A 39 6.61 4.55 -13.54
N GLU A 40 6.36 5.42 -14.53
CA GLU A 40 5.20 6.30 -14.55
C GLU A 40 3.86 5.52 -14.61
N PRO A 41 3.61 4.62 -15.59
CA PRO A 41 2.38 3.83 -15.60
C PRO A 41 2.19 2.99 -14.33
N THR A 42 3.27 2.40 -13.82
CA THR A 42 3.22 1.63 -12.57
C THR A 42 2.86 2.52 -11.37
N GLY A 43 3.21 3.82 -11.40
CA GLY A 43 2.82 4.79 -10.37
C GLY A 43 1.31 5.00 -10.31
N PHE A 44 0.66 5.04 -11.47
CA PHE A 44 -0.81 5.06 -11.54
C PHE A 44 -1.44 3.75 -11.08
N VAL A 45 -0.83 2.60 -11.41
CA VAL A 45 -1.29 1.30 -10.89
C VAL A 45 -1.22 1.28 -9.36
N VAL A 46 -0.16 1.82 -8.76
CA VAL A 46 -0.05 1.97 -7.29
C VAL A 46 -1.22 2.81 -6.75
N ALA A 47 -1.55 3.94 -7.37
CA ALA A 47 -2.70 4.76 -6.95
C ALA A 47 -4.04 4.02 -7.07
N MET A 48 -4.26 3.28 -8.15
CA MET A 48 -5.48 2.49 -8.35
C MET A 48 -5.59 1.35 -7.32
N LEU A 49 -4.49 0.66 -7.03
CA LEU A 49 -4.43 -0.34 -5.96
C LEU A 49 -4.65 0.28 -4.58
N GLY A 50 -4.17 1.51 -4.34
CA GLY A 50 -4.45 2.27 -3.13
C GLY A 50 -5.94 2.57 -2.95
N LEU A 51 -6.65 2.98 -4.02
CA LEU A 51 -8.11 3.14 -4.02
C LEU A 51 -8.82 1.81 -3.71
N ALA A 52 -8.43 0.73 -4.39
CA ALA A 52 -8.98 -0.60 -4.12
C ALA A 52 -8.72 -1.04 -2.66
N GLN A 53 -7.56 -0.69 -2.10
CA GLN A 53 -7.20 -0.98 -0.71
C GLN A 53 -8.12 -0.26 0.27
N ILE A 54 -8.47 1.02 0.03
CA ILE A 54 -9.45 1.76 0.83
C ILE A 54 -10.81 1.07 0.76
N LEU A 55 -11.30 0.72 -0.44
CA LEU A 55 -12.59 0.05 -0.60
C LEU A 55 -12.62 -1.28 0.16
N ALA A 56 -11.59 -2.12 0.01
CA ALA A 56 -11.48 -3.37 0.74
C ALA A 56 -11.37 -3.17 2.26
N ALA A 57 -10.68 -2.12 2.71
CA ALA A 57 -10.57 -1.77 4.13
C ALA A 57 -11.93 -1.34 4.71
N VAL A 58 -12.71 -0.56 3.96
CA VAL A 58 -14.07 -0.14 4.33
C VAL A 58 -15.00 -1.35 4.42
N VAL A 59 -14.97 -2.24 3.43
CA VAL A 59 -15.76 -3.49 3.44
C VAL A 59 -15.38 -4.35 4.65
N TRP A 60 -14.08 -4.50 4.92
CA TRP A 60 -13.61 -5.25 6.09
C TRP A 60 -14.08 -4.63 7.40
N TRP A 61 -13.93 -3.31 7.57
CA TRP A 61 -14.39 -2.59 8.75
C TRP A 61 -15.91 -2.76 8.96
N ARG A 62 -16.73 -2.55 7.93
CA ARG A 62 -18.18 -2.74 8.00
C ARG A 62 -18.60 -4.19 8.29
N SER A 63 -17.71 -5.15 8.07
CA SER A 63 -17.91 -6.57 8.40
C SER A 63 -17.39 -6.94 9.80
N GLY A 64 -17.14 -5.98 10.69
CA GLY A 64 -16.60 -6.21 12.04
C GLY A 64 -15.07 -6.21 12.14
N GLY A 65 -14.38 -5.72 11.10
CA GLY A 65 -12.94 -5.52 11.07
C GLY A 65 -12.47 -4.29 11.84
N ARG A 66 -11.15 -4.04 11.83
CA ARG A 66 -10.55 -2.91 12.56
C ARG A 66 -10.69 -1.61 11.77
N PHE A 67 -11.38 -0.61 12.34
CA PHE A 67 -11.57 0.70 11.71
C PHE A 67 -10.25 1.35 11.26
N ALA A 68 -9.17 1.17 12.04
CA ALA A 68 -7.84 1.74 11.76
C ALA A 68 -7.29 1.43 10.34
N ALA A 69 -7.78 0.39 9.67
CA ALA A 69 -7.41 0.09 8.29
C ALA A 69 -7.85 1.17 7.29
N VAL A 70 -9.00 1.80 7.53
CA VAL A 70 -9.56 2.81 6.63
C VAL A 70 -8.68 4.07 6.59
N PRO A 71 -8.43 4.78 7.72
CA PRO A 71 -7.59 5.97 7.68
C PRO A 71 -6.14 5.66 7.29
N ALA A 72 -5.59 4.49 7.66
CA ALA A 72 -4.24 4.11 7.23
C ALA A 72 -4.13 3.93 5.70
N ALA A 73 -5.07 3.22 5.07
CA ALA A 73 -5.11 3.08 3.62
C ALA A 73 -5.33 4.44 2.92
N THR A 74 -6.18 5.29 3.48
CA THR A 74 -6.42 6.65 2.98
C THR A 74 -5.16 7.50 3.02
N LEU A 75 -4.44 7.52 4.16
CA LEU A 75 -3.18 8.27 4.29
C LEU A 75 -2.12 7.80 3.30
N ILE A 76 -2.01 6.49 3.07
CA ILE A 76 -1.09 5.94 2.06
C ILE A 76 -1.49 6.42 0.65
N LEU A 77 -2.78 6.40 0.29
CA LEU A 77 -3.22 6.89 -1.02
C LEU A 77 -2.95 8.40 -1.19
N LEU A 78 -3.20 9.21 -0.16
CA LEU A 78 -2.90 10.64 -0.20
C LEU A 78 -1.40 10.89 -0.38
N ALA A 79 -0.56 10.12 0.32
CA ALA A 79 0.89 10.17 0.15
C ALA A 79 1.30 9.77 -1.28
N VAL A 80 0.69 8.73 -1.87
CA VAL A 80 0.91 8.34 -3.26
C VAL A 80 0.50 9.46 -4.24
N GLY A 81 -0.65 10.11 -4.01
CA GLY A 81 -1.08 11.24 -4.83
C GLY A 81 -0.08 12.40 -4.77
N PHE A 82 0.41 12.74 -3.58
CA PHE A 82 1.45 13.75 -3.39
C PHE A 82 2.77 13.33 -4.05
N GLN A 83 3.14 12.05 -3.94
CA GLN A 83 4.32 11.46 -4.58
C GLN A 83 4.29 11.58 -6.11
N LEU A 84 3.14 11.35 -6.74
CA LEU A 84 2.95 11.55 -8.18
C LEU A 84 3.19 13.01 -8.57
N GLY A 85 2.63 13.96 -7.80
CA GLY A 85 2.89 15.38 -8.00
C GLY A 85 4.37 15.75 -7.88
N MET A 86 5.07 15.19 -6.89
CA MET A 86 6.53 15.39 -6.72
C MET A 86 7.32 14.78 -7.88
N GLY A 87 6.86 13.66 -8.44
CA GLY A 87 7.45 13.03 -9.62
C GLY A 87 7.35 13.91 -10.86
N TYR A 88 6.16 14.41 -11.18
CA TYR A 88 5.93 15.30 -12.33
C TYR A 88 6.64 16.65 -12.20
N SER A 89 6.69 17.20 -10.98
CA SER A 89 7.41 18.45 -10.70
C SER A 89 8.92 18.27 -10.52
N ARG A 90 9.44 17.03 -10.66
CA ARG A 90 10.86 16.68 -10.56
C ARG A 90 11.51 17.07 -9.22
N GLN A 91 10.75 17.11 -8.15
CA GLN A 91 11.22 17.46 -6.81
C GLN A 91 11.85 16.25 -6.10
N LEU A 92 13.01 15.80 -6.61
CA LEU A 92 13.66 14.55 -6.15
C LEU A 92 13.99 14.53 -4.66
N ALA A 93 14.34 15.69 -4.09
CA ALA A 93 14.65 15.84 -2.66
C ALA A 93 13.47 15.45 -1.75
N VAL A 94 12.22 15.61 -2.23
CA VAL A 94 11.01 15.20 -1.51
C VAL A 94 10.52 13.85 -2.01
N HIS A 95 10.54 13.63 -3.33
CA HIS A 95 10.05 12.41 -3.96
C HIS A 95 10.77 11.16 -3.46
N ILE A 96 12.10 11.19 -3.34
CA ILE A 96 12.85 9.99 -2.94
C ILE A 96 12.54 9.61 -1.47
N PRO A 97 12.68 10.51 -0.47
CA PRO A 97 12.34 10.17 0.92
C PRO A 97 10.87 9.78 1.12
N LEU A 98 9.94 10.48 0.46
CA LEU A 98 8.52 10.16 0.53
C LEU A 98 8.22 8.79 -0.06
N GLY A 99 8.85 8.44 -1.19
CA GLY A 99 8.74 7.11 -1.79
C GLY A 99 9.16 6.00 -0.83
N ILE A 100 10.27 6.18 -0.11
CA ILE A 100 10.73 5.24 0.93
C ILE A 100 9.71 5.14 2.07
N ALA A 101 9.16 6.27 2.52
CA ALA A 101 8.14 6.29 3.57
C ALA A 101 6.85 5.56 3.15
N ILE A 102 6.45 5.69 1.87
CA ILE A 102 5.30 4.97 1.30
C ILE A 102 5.57 3.46 1.26
N VAL A 103 6.78 3.03 0.87
CA VAL A 103 7.18 1.62 0.91
C VAL A 103 7.05 1.07 2.33
N ALA A 104 7.68 1.73 3.31
CA ALA A 104 7.64 1.31 4.70
C ALA A 104 6.20 1.25 5.25
N SER A 105 5.38 2.27 4.95
CA SER A 105 3.98 2.33 5.38
C SER A 105 3.13 1.22 4.75
N SER A 106 3.36 0.90 3.47
CA SER A 106 2.65 -0.16 2.76
C SER A 106 3.00 -1.55 3.29
N ILE A 107 4.27 -1.77 3.66
CA ILE A 107 4.71 -3.00 4.37
C ILE A 107 4.02 -3.07 5.74
N ALA A 108 4.07 -2.00 6.54
CA ALA A 108 3.47 -1.96 7.85
C ALA A 108 1.95 -2.23 7.80
N PHE A 109 1.25 -1.62 6.84
CA PHE A 109 -0.17 -1.89 6.58
C PHE A 109 -0.42 -3.35 6.23
N THR A 110 0.39 -3.92 5.34
CA THR A 110 0.28 -5.34 4.95
C THR A 110 0.47 -6.24 6.17
N LEU A 111 1.53 -6.05 6.95
CA LEU A 111 1.77 -6.80 8.19
C LEU A 111 0.61 -6.66 9.18
N PHE A 112 0.07 -5.45 9.35
CA PHE A 112 -1.09 -5.18 10.20
C PHE A 112 -2.32 -6.02 9.79
N VAL A 113 -2.67 -6.04 8.50
CA VAL A 113 -3.80 -6.82 7.98
C VAL A 113 -3.56 -8.33 8.11
N PHE A 114 -2.34 -8.79 7.86
CA PHE A 114 -2.00 -10.21 8.01
C PHE A 114 -2.03 -10.67 9.47
N ARG A 115 -1.62 -9.83 10.43
CA ARG A 115 -1.67 -10.15 11.86
C ARG A 115 -3.09 -10.13 12.45
N ALA A 116 -4.05 -9.47 11.81
CA ALA A 116 -5.42 -9.34 12.34
C ALA A 116 -6.16 -10.68 12.56
N THR A 117 -5.78 -11.78 11.90
CA THR A 117 -6.37 -13.12 12.16
C THR A 117 -5.78 -13.83 13.37
N ALA A 118 -4.51 -13.60 13.69
CA ALA A 118 -3.86 -14.23 14.84
C ALA A 118 -4.56 -13.85 16.15
N THR A 119 -4.95 -12.58 16.28
CA THR A 119 -5.66 -12.04 17.44
C THR A 119 -7.09 -12.58 17.56
N THR A 120 -7.83 -12.72 16.44
CA THR A 120 -9.18 -13.31 16.47
C THR A 120 -9.17 -14.80 16.83
N ARG A 121 -8.15 -15.55 16.38
CA ARG A 121 -8.03 -16.99 16.68
C ARG A 121 -7.69 -17.23 18.16
N ALA A 122 -6.73 -16.47 18.71
CA ALA A 122 -6.33 -16.57 20.11
C ALA A 122 -7.48 -16.25 21.09
N ARG A 123 -8.25 -15.18 20.82
CA ARG A 123 -9.41 -14.83 21.64
C ARG A 123 -10.51 -15.90 21.63
N ARG A 124 -10.68 -16.61 20.51
CA ARG A 124 -11.68 -17.68 20.41
C ARG A 124 -11.27 -18.92 21.22
N THR A 125 -9.98 -19.23 21.30
CA THR A 125 -9.49 -20.34 22.12
C THR A 125 -9.56 -20.04 23.62
N GLU A 126 -9.33 -18.79 24.05
CA GLU A 126 -9.49 -18.38 25.45
C GLU A 126 -10.95 -18.43 25.94
N VAL A 127 -11.92 -18.09 25.09
CA VAL A 127 -13.36 -18.13 25.47
C VAL A 127 -13.93 -19.56 25.48
N ALA A 128 -13.26 -20.52 24.84
CA ALA A 128 -13.69 -21.91 24.75
C ALA A 128 -13.04 -22.83 25.82
N ALA A 129 -12.15 -22.28 26.65
CA ALA A 129 -11.48 -22.96 27.76
C ALA A 129 -12.10 -22.51 29.09
#